data_AF-A0A5N5X9C3-F1
#
_entry.id   AF-A0A5N5X9C3-F1
#
_cell.length_a   1.000
_cell.length_b   1.000
_cell.length_c   1.000
_cell.angle_alpha   90.00
_cell.angle_beta   90.00
_cell.angle_gamma   90.00
#
_symmetry.space_group_name_H-M   'P 1'
#
loop_
_entity.id
_entity.type
_entity.pdbx_description
1 polymer ?
#
loop_
_entity_poly.entity_id
_entity_poly.type
_entity_poly.pdbx_seq_one_letter_code
_entity_poly.pdbx_strand_id
1 'polypeptide(L)'
;MDLKGDVIDQEGNTFEFHDTTLDAAVVTQIFSYMHGLKIPDGCIRRVEAIVFLHIPADPTILQHSLGVPNQDVQAGDESRLYRTAVGQVLAFTLQALAAEAPSHEWHDTAYKQLSTRILGCLARFPETIRKEPPTSNCRSSNWKLDP
;
A
#
# COMPACT_ATOMS: atom_id res chain seq x y z
N MET A 1 -17.32 -14.37 -7.40
CA MET A 1 -16.40 -13.72 -8.36
C MET A 1 -15.31 -14.72 -8.65
N ASP A 2 -15.20 -15.13 -9.91
CA ASP A 2 -14.18 -16.08 -10.35
C ASP A 2 -12.85 -15.31 -10.45
N LEU A 3 -11.98 -15.48 -9.45
CA LEU A 3 -10.64 -14.87 -9.41
C LEU A 3 -9.76 -15.59 -10.44
N LYS A 4 -9.97 -15.25 -11.70
CA LYS A 4 -9.24 -15.81 -12.84
C LYS A 4 -7.79 -15.34 -12.79
N GLY A 5 -6.93 -16.25 -12.34
CA GLY A 5 -5.53 -16.39 -12.76
C GLY A 5 -4.61 -15.22 -12.40
N ASP A 6 -3.80 -15.43 -11.37
CA ASP A 6 -2.60 -14.66 -11.05
C ASP A 6 -1.86 -14.17 -12.32
N VAL A 7 -1.77 -12.85 -12.54
CA VAL A 7 -1.10 -12.24 -13.71
C VAL A 7 0.44 -12.34 -13.61
N ILE A 8 0.94 -12.70 -12.44
CA ILE A 8 2.36 -12.90 -12.18
C ILE A 8 2.86 -14.08 -13.04
N ASP A 9 3.99 -13.87 -13.72
CA ASP A 9 4.62 -14.82 -14.64
C ASP A 9 3.81 -15.21 -15.90
N GLN A 10 2.69 -14.52 -16.20
CA GLN A 10 1.92 -14.72 -17.44
C GLN A 10 2.28 -13.69 -18.52
N GLU A 11 2.03 -13.96 -19.79
CA GLU A 11 2.18 -12.99 -20.90
C GLU A 11 0.82 -12.61 -21.50
N GLY A 12 0.67 -11.35 -21.90
CA GLY A 12 -0.57 -10.83 -22.49
C GLY A 12 -0.37 -9.47 -23.15
N ASN A 13 -1.23 -9.16 -24.12
CA ASN A 13 -1.15 -7.94 -24.95
C ASN A 13 -2.51 -7.20 -25.02
N THR A 14 -3.39 -7.47 -24.06
CA THR A 14 -4.71 -6.81 -23.96
C THR A 14 -4.60 -5.62 -23.00
N PHE A 15 -5.41 -4.58 -23.22
CA PHE A 15 -5.51 -3.47 -22.27
C PHE A 15 -5.77 -3.95 -20.83
N GLU A 16 -6.75 -4.82 -20.62
CA GLU A 16 -7.06 -5.40 -19.30
C GLU A 16 -5.87 -6.13 -18.66
N PHE A 17 -5.05 -6.79 -19.48
CA PHE A 17 -3.84 -7.46 -19.00
C PHE A 17 -2.78 -6.45 -18.54
N HIS A 18 -2.58 -5.37 -19.31
CA HIS A 18 -1.63 -4.32 -18.93
C HIS A 18 -2.10 -3.55 -17.69
N ASP A 19 -3.39 -3.25 -17.60
CA ASP A 19 -4.01 -2.59 -16.44
C ASP A 19 -3.84 -3.45 -15.17
N THR A 20 -4.22 -4.73 -15.25
CA THR A 20 -4.06 -5.67 -14.13
C THR A 20 -2.59 -5.90 -13.77
N THR A 21 -1.70 -5.96 -14.78
CA THR A 21 -0.24 -6.08 -14.55
C THR A 21 0.30 -4.86 -13.83
N LEU A 22 -0.15 -3.66 -14.21
CA LEU A 22 0.27 -2.41 -13.58
C LEU A 22 -0.19 -2.36 -12.12
N ASP A 23 -1.46 -2.68 -11.86
CA ASP A 23 -2.01 -2.73 -10.50
C ASP A 23 -1.25 -3.76 -9.64
N ALA A 24 -1.03 -4.97 -10.17
CA ALA A 24 -0.26 -6.01 -9.50
C ALA A 24 1.17 -5.54 -9.20
N ALA A 25 1.82 -4.83 -10.11
CA ALA A 25 3.16 -4.30 -9.91
C ALA A 25 3.20 -3.19 -8.85
N VAL A 26 2.22 -2.29 -8.81
CA VAL A 26 2.11 -1.25 -7.78
C VAL A 26 1.92 -1.86 -6.40
N VAL A 27 0.99 -2.82 -6.27
CA VAL A 27 0.74 -3.55 -5.02
C VAL A 27 1.98 -4.33 -4.59
N THR A 28 2.66 -5.01 -5.53
CA THR A 28 3.89 -5.74 -5.23
C THR A 28 5.03 -4.80 -4.82
N GLN A 29 5.11 -3.61 -5.40
CA GLN A 29 6.13 -2.63 -5.06
C GLN A 29 5.96 -2.13 -3.62
N ILE A 30 4.75 -1.72 -3.23
CA ILE A 30 4.52 -1.26 -1.85
C ILE A 30 4.70 -2.40 -0.86
N PHE A 31 4.28 -3.61 -1.21
CA PHE A 31 4.48 -4.80 -0.39
C PHE A 31 5.96 -5.11 -0.17
N SER A 32 6.78 -5.00 -1.22
CA SER A 32 8.23 -5.13 -1.12
C SER A 32 8.86 -4.05 -0.23
N TYR A 33 8.38 -2.80 -0.32
CA TYR A 33 8.84 -1.72 0.55
C TYR A 33 8.46 -1.96 2.01
N MET A 34 7.23 -2.39 2.28
CA MET A 34 6.74 -2.68 3.62
C MET A 34 7.59 -3.77 4.30
N HIS A 35 7.91 -4.84 3.57
CA HIS A 35 8.84 -5.88 4.02
C HIS A 35 10.25 -5.35 4.26
N GLY A 36 10.79 -4.54 3.34
CA GLY A 36 12.13 -3.95 3.47
C GLY A 36 12.28 -2.97 4.64
N LEU A 37 11.22 -2.21 4.93
CA LEU A 37 11.15 -1.25 6.05
C LEU A 37 10.70 -1.89 7.36
N LYS A 38 10.30 -3.16 7.34
CA LYS A 38 9.78 -3.91 8.49
C LYS A 38 8.53 -3.29 9.11
N ILE A 39 7.67 -2.72 8.27
CA ILE A 39 6.41 -2.11 8.70
C ILE A 39 5.24 -3.00 8.23
N PRO A 40 4.35 -3.44 9.13
CA PRO A 40 3.20 -4.25 8.75
C PRO A 40 2.06 -3.39 8.16
N ASP A 41 2.04 -2.10 8.45
CA ASP A 41 0.99 -1.17 8.03
C ASP A 41 1.51 -0.18 6.98
N GLY A 42 0.74 0.02 5.91
CA GLY A 42 1.04 0.95 4.83
C GLY A 42 -0.22 1.60 4.26
N CYS A 43 -0.06 2.66 3.46
CA CYS A 43 -1.19 3.22 2.73
C CYS A 43 -0.78 3.74 1.35
N ILE A 44 -1.70 3.64 0.40
CA ILE A 44 -1.62 4.29 -0.91
C ILE A 44 -2.69 5.37 -0.93
N ARG A 45 -2.28 6.63 -1.11
CA ARG A 45 -3.20 7.75 -1.23
C ARG A 45 -3.32 8.21 -2.68
N ARG A 46 -4.55 8.23 -3.18
CA ARG A 46 -4.97 9.00 -4.36
C ARG A 46 -5.78 10.22 -3.89
N VAL A 47 -6.01 11.19 -4.78
CA VAL A 47 -6.82 12.39 -4.50
C VAL A 47 -8.21 12.05 -3.94
N GLU A 48 -8.82 10.97 -4.45
CA GLU A 48 -10.22 10.64 -4.17
C GLU A 48 -10.40 9.44 -3.22
N ALA A 49 -9.35 8.63 -3.04
CA ALA A 49 -9.42 7.38 -2.30
C ALA A 49 -8.11 7.10 -1.56
N ILE A 50 -8.24 6.41 -0.44
CA ILE A 50 -7.12 5.94 0.38
C ILE A 50 -7.24 4.43 0.48
N VAL A 51 -6.20 3.71 0.08
CA VAL A 51 -6.09 2.28 0.28
C VAL A 51 -5.19 2.05 1.47
N PHE A 52 -5.74 1.56 2.57
CA PHE A 52 -4.97 1.13 3.73
C PHE A 52 -4.57 -0.33 3.56
N LEU A 53 -3.34 -0.65 3.91
CA LEU A 53 -2.72 -1.94 3.72
C LEU A 53 -2.23 -2.46 5.06
N HIS A 54 -2.44 -3.75 5.31
CA HIS A 54 -2.01 -4.44 6.51
C HIS A 54 -1.46 -5.82 6.17
N ILE A 55 -0.27 -6.15 6.66
CA ILE A 55 0.32 -7.48 6.58
C ILE A 55 0.08 -8.16 7.93
N PRO A 56 -0.76 -9.20 8.00
CA PRO A 56 -1.07 -9.88 9.25
C PRO A 56 0.10 -10.78 9.69
N ALA A 57 -0.13 -11.63 10.68
CA ALA A 57 0.87 -12.59 11.17
C ALA A 57 1.41 -13.53 10.08
N ASP A 58 0.60 -13.81 9.04
CA ASP A 58 1.11 -14.43 7.81
C ASP A 58 1.73 -13.35 6.90
N PRO A 59 3.07 -13.32 6.74
CA PRO A 59 3.76 -12.28 5.98
C PRO A 59 3.49 -12.34 4.47
N THR A 60 2.84 -13.39 3.97
CA THR A 60 2.57 -13.56 2.53
C THR A 60 1.25 -12.95 2.08
N ILE A 61 0.40 -12.57 3.03
CA ILE A 61 -0.93 -12.03 2.78
C ILE A 61 -0.86 -10.51 2.91
N LEU A 62 -1.44 -9.80 1.94
CA LEU A 62 -1.66 -8.36 2.04
C LEU A 62 -3.16 -8.10 2.14
N GLN A 63 -3.61 -7.66 3.31
CA GLN A 63 -4.99 -7.20 3.50
C GLN A 63 -5.08 -5.74 3.08
N HIS A 64 -6.22 -5.38 2.49
CA HIS A 64 -6.49 -3.99 2.10
C HIS A 64 -7.87 -3.56 2.57
N SER A 65 -7.99 -2.28 2.86
CA SER A 65 -9.28 -1.61 3.04
C SER A 65 -9.29 -0.29 2.27
N LEU A 66 -10.46 0.06 1.72
CA LEU A 66 -10.64 1.24 0.88
C LEU A 66 -11.45 2.28 1.65
N GLY A 67 -10.90 3.48 1.81
CA GLY A 67 -11.63 4.67 2.21
C GLY A 67 -11.86 5.57 1.00
N VAL A 68 -13.10 6.01 0.79
CA VAL A 68 -13.48 7.00 -0.22
C VAL A 68 -14.13 8.18 0.51
N PRO A 69 -13.33 9.12 1.06
CA PRO A 69 -13.83 10.13 2.00
C PRO A 69 -15.03 10.93 1.49
N ASN A 70 -15.06 11.27 0.21
CA ASN A 70 -16.15 12.03 -0.40
C ASN A 70 -17.48 11.25 -0.44
N GLN A 71 -17.43 9.92 -0.45
CA GLN A 71 -18.60 9.04 -0.41
C GLN A 71 -18.92 8.61 1.02
N ASP A 72 -17.89 8.42 1.85
CA ASP A 72 -18.01 7.96 3.23
C ASP A 72 -18.62 9.03 4.15
N VAL A 73 -18.40 10.31 3.84
CA VAL A 73 -18.94 11.45 4.60
C VAL A 73 -20.39 11.72 4.20
N GLN A 74 -21.33 11.26 5.03
CA GLN A 74 -22.77 11.52 4.86
C GLN A 74 -23.24 12.67 5.77
N ALA A 75 -24.11 13.54 5.26
CA ALA A 75 -24.68 14.64 6.04
C ALA A 75 -25.68 14.08 7.07
N GLY A 76 -25.51 14.44 8.35
CA GLY A 76 -26.39 13.99 9.45
C GLY A 76 -25.92 12.73 10.18
N ASP A 77 -24.76 12.17 9.85
CA ASP A 77 -24.13 11.09 10.59
C ASP A 77 -23.32 11.65 11.78
N GLU A 78 -23.60 11.19 12.99
CA GLU A 78 -22.81 11.53 14.20
C GLU A 78 -21.34 11.09 14.05
N SER A 79 -21.07 10.05 13.26
CA SER A 79 -19.73 9.52 12.99
C SER A 79 -19.00 10.23 11.83
N ARG A 80 -19.58 11.31 11.28
CA ARG A 80 -19.07 12.00 10.07
C ARG A 80 -17.61 12.43 10.17
N LEU A 81 -17.14 12.83 11.36
CA LEU A 81 -15.75 13.24 11.57
C LEU A 81 -14.76 12.08 11.38
N TYR A 82 -15.10 10.87 11.82
CA TYR A 82 -14.26 9.67 11.69
C TYR A 82 -14.16 9.18 10.24
N ARG A 83 -15.16 9.47 9.41
CA ARG A 83 -15.23 9.08 8.01
C ARG A 83 -14.53 10.05 7.05
N THR A 84 -14.05 11.20 7.55
CA THR A 84 -13.24 12.11 6.75
C THR A 84 -11.89 11.48 6.41
N ALA A 85 -11.24 11.97 5.35
CA ALA A 85 -9.88 11.56 4.99
C ALA A 85 -8.91 11.70 6.19
N VAL A 86 -9.03 12.79 6.93
CA VAL A 86 -8.22 13.07 8.12
C VAL A 86 -8.55 12.08 9.24
N GLY A 87 -9.82 11.82 9.50
CA GLY A 87 -10.28 10.86 10.51
C GLY A 87 -9.81 9.44 10.22
N GLN A 88 -9.92 8.99 8.98
CA GLN A 88 -9.48 7.66 8.54
C GLN A 88 -7.94 7.52 8.65
N VAL A 89 -7.17 8.50 8.16
CA VAL A 89 -5.70 8.47 8.26
C VAL A 89 -5.23 8.55 9.73
N LEU A 90 -5.91 9.34 10.56
CA LEU A 90 -5.60 9.42 11.99
C LEU A 90 -5.87 8.08 12.69
N ALA A 91 -7.04 7.48 12.45
CA ALA A 91 -7.39 6.19 13.03
C ALA A 91 -6.40 5.10 12.62
N PHE A 92 -6.05 5.04 11.33
CA PHE A 92 -5.04 4.13 10.82
C PHE A 92 -3.68 4.35 11.48
N THR A 93 -3.24 5.60 11.61
CA THR A 93 -1.96 5.94 12.25
C THR A 93 -1.93 5.52 13.72
N LEU A 94 -3.02 5.76 14.46
CA LEU A 94 -3.13 5.34 15.85
C LEU A 94 -3.13 3.82 15.99
N GLN A 95 -3.78 3.10 15.08
CA GLN A 95 -3.74 1.63 15.04
C GLN A 95 -2.33 1.11 14.77
N ALA A 96 -1.63 1.67 13.78
CA ALA A 96 -0.26 1.28 13.45
C ALA A 96 0.73 1.57 14.60
N LEU A 97 0.55 2.67 15.33
CA LEU A 97 1.37 3.00 16.51
C LEU A 97 1.07 2.11 17.72
N ALA A 98 -0.16 1.62 17.85
CA ALA A 98 -0.56 0.72 18.92
C ALA A 98 -0.20 -0.75 18.62
N ALA A 99 0.11 -1.08 17.36
CA ALA A 99 0.45 -2.43 16.94
C ALA A 99 1.82 -2.86 17.48
N GLU A 100 1.94 -4.16 17.79
CA GLU A 100 3.20 -4.74 18.21
C GLU A 100 4.15 -4.87 17.00
N ALA A 101 5.45 -4.65 17.25
CA ALA A 101 6.44 -4.76 16.19
C ALA A 101 6.51 -6.20 15.65
N PRO A 102 6.63 -6.40 14.33
CA PRO A 102 6.77 -7.73 13.75
C PRO A 102 7.97 -8.50 14.33
N SER A 103 7.80 -9.81 14.54
CA SER A 103 8.88 -10.65 15.06
C SER A 103 9.95 -10.93 14.01
N HIS A 104 11.14 -11.40 14.44
CA HIS A 104 12.20 -11.79 13.50
C HIS A 104 11.75 -12.96 12.61
N GLU A 105 11.03 -13.94 13.17
CA GLU A 105 10.54 -15.12 12.45
C GLU A 105 9.56 -14.75 11.31
N TRP A 106 8.78 -13.69 11.52
CA TRP A 106 7.90 -13.12 10.50
C TRP A 106 8.70 -12.66 9.27
N HIS A 107 9.81 -11.96 9.48
CA HIS A 107 10.68 -11.50 8.41
C HIS A 107 11.38 -12.64 7.67
N ASP A 108 11.88 -13.64 8.39
CA ASP A 108 12.54 -14.79 7.79
C ASP A 108 11.58 -15.60 6.91
N THR A 109 10.34 -15.73 7.36
CA THR A 109 9.28 -16.40 6.61
C THR A 109 8.92 -15.61 5.35
N ALA A 110 8.77 -14.29 5.47
CA ALA A 110 8.55 -13.40 4.33
C ALA A 110 9.65 -13.55 3.27
N TYR A 111 10.91 -13.45 3.68
CA TYR A 111 12.05 -13.49 2.79
C TYR A 111 12.15 -14.82 2.03
N LYS A 112 11.93 -15.94 2.73
CA LYS A 112 11.97 -17.28 2.14
C LYS A 112 10.86 -17.50 1.11
N GLN A 113 9.66 -16.96 1.33
CA GLN A 113 8.49 -17.26 0.50
C GLN A 113 8.24 -16.25 -0.62
N LEU A 114 8.70 -15.00 -0.47
CA LEU A 114 8.32 -13.90 -1.37
C LEU A 114 9.43 -13.42 -2.29
N SER A 115 10.69 -13.76 -2.00
CA SER A 115 11.86 -13.23 -2.73
C SER A 115 11.80 -13.47 -4.24
N THR A 116 11.35 -14.65 -4.70
CA THR A 116 11.25 -14.96 -6.13
C THR A 116 10.01 -14.35 -6.79
N ARG A 117 8.85 -14.38 -6.13
CA ARG A 117 7.58 -13.85 -6.66
C ARG A 117 7.61 -12.33 -6.82
N ILE A 118 8.14 -11.63 -5.82
CA ILE A 118 8.28 -10.17 -5.86
C ILE A 118 9.22 -9.78 -7.02
N LEU A 119 10.36 -10.47 -7.17
CA LEU A 119 11.30 -10.20 -8.26
C LEU A 119 10.68 -10.43 -9.64
N GLY A 120 9.85 -11.47 -9.81
CA GLY A 120 9.18 -11.78 -11.08
C GLY A 120 8.22 -10.68 -11.53
N CYS A 121 7.33 -10.24 -10.64
CA CYS A 121 6.43 -9.11 -10.90
C CYS A 121 7.20 -7.83 -11.23
N LEU A 122 8.26 -7.61 -10.45
CA LEU A 122 9.10 -6.44 -10.56
C LEU A 122 10.11 -6.56 -11.73
N ALA A 123 10.34 -7.70 -12.38
CA ALA A 123 11.25 -7.71 -13.54
C ALA A 123 10.71 -6.88 -14.72
N ARG A 124 9.39 -6.67 -14.79
CA ARG A 124 8.70 -5.97 -15.89
C ARG A 124 8.89 -4.46 -15.96
N PHE A 125 9.34 -3.84 -14.87
CA PHE A 125 9.62 -2.41 -14.84
C PHE A 125 11.05 -2.18 -14.33
N PRO A 126 11.87 -1.33 -14.97
CA PRO A 126 13.24 -1.08 -14.53
C PRO A 126 13.29 -0.53 -13.09
N GLU A 127 14.30 -0.91 -12.30
CA GLU A 127 14.49 -0.36 -10.95
C GLU A 127 14.66 1.17 -10.94
N THR A 128 15.25 1.74 -11.98
CA THR A 128 15.43 3.20 -12.14
C THR A 128 14.10 3.94 -12.15
N ILE A 129 13.07 3.38 -12.80
CA ILE A 129 11.72 3.96 -12.82
C ILE A 129 11.02 3.81 -11.46
N ARG A 130 11.39 2.83 -10.65
CA ARG A 130 10.75 2.55 -9.36
C ARG A 130 11.28 3.34 -8.19
N LYS A 131 12.60 3.50 -8.15
CA LYS A 131 13.30 4.07 -7.00
C LYS A 131 13.47 5.58 -7.12
N GLU A 132 13.33 6.14 -8.32
CA GLU A 132 13.34 7.59 -8.53
C GLU A 132 11.92 8.13 -8.46
N PRO A 133 11.49 8.74 -7.33
CA PRO A 133 10.24 9.50 -7.34
C PRO A 133 10.37 10.61 -8.40
N PRO A 134 9.31 10.89 -9.19
CA PRO A 134 9.28 12.09 -10.03
C PRO A 134 9.63 13.30 -9.18
N THR A 135 10.39 14.25 -9.73
CA THR A 135 10.69 15.51 -9.06
C THR A 135 9.41 16.15 -8.57
N SER A 136 9.13 16.02 -7.27
CA SER A 136 7.91 16.56 -6.70
C SER A 136 8.11 18.05 -6.50
N ASN A 137 7.15 18.87 -6.96
CA ASN A 137 7.10 20.30 -6.63
C ASN A 137 6.72 20.55 -5.16
N CYS A 138 6.58 19.50 -4.36
CA CYS A 138 6.23 19.58 -2.95
C CYS A 138 7.44 20.09 -2.16
N ARG A 139 7.60 21.41 -2.09
CA ARG A 139 8.49 22.03 -1.11
C ARG A 139 7.94 21.70 0.27
N SER A 140 8.76 21.09 1.13
CA SER A 140 8.52 21.14 2.57
C SER A 140 8.43 22.62 2.95
N SER A 141 7.24 23.09 3.32
CA SER A 141 7.15 24.37 4.00
C SER A 141 7.89 24.18 5.32
N ASN A 142 9.05 24.81 5.45
CA ASN A 142 9.83 24.83 6.67
C ASN A 142 8.96 25.50 7.75
N TRP A 143 8.22 24.69 8.51
CA TRP A 143 7.54 25.14 9.72
C TRP A 143 8.63 25.46 10.73
N LYS A 144 8.96 26.75 10.86
CA LYS A 144 9.76 27.22 11.98
C LYS A 144 8.89 27.13 13.21
N LEU A 145 9.28 26.28 14.16
CA LEU A 145 8.86 26.43 15.54
C LEU A 145 9.50 27.73 16.02
N ASP A 146 8.69 28.78 16.14
CA ASP A 146 9.11 29.97 16.86
C ASP A 146 9.18 29.63 18.37
N PRO A 147 10.22 30.13 19.06
CA PRO A 147 10.55 29.76 20.44
C PRO A 147 9.58 30.27 21.49
#